data_AF-A0A7S2ASF0-F1
#
_entry.id   AF-A0A7S2ASF0-F1
#
_cell.length_a   1.000
_cell.length_b   1.000
_cell.length_c   1.000
_cell.angle_alpha   90.00
_cell.angle_beta   90.00
_cell.angle_gamma   90.00
#
_symmetry.space_group_name_H-M   'P 1'
#
loop_
_entity.id
_entity.type
_entity.pdbx_description
1 polymer ?
#
loop_
_entity_poly.entity_id
_entity_poly.type
_entity_poly.pdbx_seq_one_letter_code
_entity_poly.pdbx_strand_id
1 'polypeptide(L)'
;TSTLSAVWSMKRNERTQSMLLKKFLKQNSISRPLASRVTRYIHCVKALRMKKVPPSHVQYLSFLSGPLNVELLCELRGPHLCNHGFFKEYKGSSKYAFRELCTAALEQISFARNDVVFVHKAESRHMYFLINGSTVYRPFPVES
;
A
#
# COMPACT_ATOMS: atom_id res chain seq x y z
N THR A 1 -20.66 -24.22 -14.77
CA THR A 1 -20.01 -23.53 -15.91
C THR A 1 -19.85 -22.01 -15.74
N SER A 2 -20.38 -21.38 -14.67
CA SER A 2 -20.34 -19.91 -14.45
C SER A 2 -19.00 -19.34 -13.92
N THR A 3 -18.11 -20.16 -13.37
CA THR A 3 -16.84 -19.69 -12.77
C THR A 3 -15.78 -19.30 -13.79
N LEU A 4 -15.71 -20.02 -14.92
CA LEU A 4 -14.73 -19.73 -15.97
C LEU A 4 -15.05 -18.39 -16.65
N SER A 5 -16.30 -18.14 -17.03
CA SER A 5 -16.71 -16.87 -17.66
C SER A 5 -16.43 -15.65 -16.79
N ALA A 6 -16.60 -15.75 -15.48
CA ALA A 6 -16.23 -14.71 -14.52
C ALA A 6 -14.72 -14.40 -14.54
N VAL A 7 -13.86 -15.43 -14.52
CA VAL A 7 -12.40 -15.27 -14.61
C VAL A 7 -11.96 -14.65 -15.94
N TRP A 8 -12.58 -15.05 -17.05
CA TRP A 8 -12.32 -14.46 -18.37
C TRP A 8 -12.75 -12.99 -18.43
N SER A 9 -13.90 -12.64 -17.85
CA SER A 9 -14.39 -11.26 -17.76
C SER A 9 -13.45 -10.37 -16.95
N MET A 10 -12.94 -10.85 -15.80
CA MET A 10 -11.94 -10.14 -14.99
C MET A 10 -10.65 -9.86 -15.78
N LYS A 11 -10.10 -10.90 -16.44
CA LYS A 11 -8.89 -10.75 -17.28
C LYS A 11 -9.11 -9.79 -18.45
N ARG A 12 -10.30 -9.79 -19.04
CA ARG A 12 -10.67 -8.87 -20.13
C ARG A 12 -10.71 -7.42 -19.63
N ASN A 13 -11.35 -7.16 -18.51
CA ASN A 13 -11.42 -5.82 -17.92
C ASN A 13 -10.01 -5.28 -17.59
N GLU A 14 -9.13 -6.11 -17.02
CA GLU A 14 -7.75 -5.71 -16.73
C GLU A 14 -6.95 -5.27 -17.97
N ARG A 15 -7.09 -6.00 -19.08
CA ARG A 15 -6.46 -5.65 -20.35
C ARG A 15 -6.99 -4.32 -20.87
N THR A 16 -8.31 -4.13 -20.83
CA THR A 16 -8.96 -2.89 -21.24
C THR A 16 -8.46 -1.70 -20.42
N GLN A 17 -8.42 -1.81 -19.09
CA GLN A 17 -7.94 -0.74 -18.21
C GLN A 17 -6.45 -0.41 -18.47
N SER A 18 -5.63 -1.43 -18.71
CA SER A 18 -4.21 -1.23 -19.05
C SER A 18 -4.03 -0.52 -20.40
N MET A 19 -4.89 -0.82 -21.39
CA MET A 19 -4.89 -0.12 -22.68
C MET A 19 -5.37 1.32 -22.54
N LEU A 20 -6.43 1.57 -21.76
CA LEU A 20 -6.95 2.91 -21.50
C LEU A 20 -5.92 3.79 -20.80
N LEU A 21 -5.19 3.26 -19.80
CA LEU A 21 -4.09 3.98 -19.16
C LEU A 21 -3.01 4.38 -20.17
N LYS A 22 -2.54 3.45 -21.01
CA LYS A 22 -1.53 3.74 -22.03
C LYS A 22 -2.02 4.81 -23.01
N LYS A 23 -3.28 4.73 -23.45
CA LYS A 23 -3.90 5.72 -24.32
C LYS A 23 -3.96 7.09 -23.64
N PHE A 24 -4.41 7.15 -22.39
CA PHE A 24 -4.48 8.38 -21.60
C PHE A 24 -3.13 9.07 -21.46
N LEU A 25 -2.08 8.32 -21.08
CA LEU A 25 -0.73 8.86 -20.94
C LEU A 25 -0.18 9.40 -22.28
N LYS A 26 -0.48 8.70 -23.38
CA LYS A 26 -0.07 9.13 -24.73
C LYS A 26 -0.81 10.39 -25.18
N GLN A 27 -2.13 10.45 -24.98
CA GLN A 27 -2.96 11.59 -25.40
C GLN A 27 -2.60 12.88 -24.64
N ASN A 28 -2.20 12.76 -23.37
CA ASN A 28 -1.75 13.89 -22.57
C ASN A 28 -0.26 14.20 -22.73
N SER A 29 0.42 13.59 -23.72
CA SER A 29 1.85 13.82 -24.00
C SER A 29 2.77 13.67 -22.77
N ILE A 30 2.43 12.72 -21.88
CA ILE A 30 3.23 12.45 -20.69
C ILE A 30 4.61 11.91 -21.12
N SER A 31 5.67 12.42 -20.49
CA SER A 31 7.03 12.01 -20.79
C SER A 31 7.21 10.49 -20.64
N ARG A 32 7.98 9.88 -21.54
CA ARG A 32 8.23 8.42 -21.54
C ARG A 32 8.75 7.91 -20.18
N PRO A 33 9.68 8.60 -19.48
CA PRO A 33 10.13 8.17 -18.16
C PRO A 33 9.01 8.13 -17.12
N LEU A 34 8.16 9.17 -17.07
CA LEU A 34 7.04 9.24 -16.13
C LEU A 34 5.97 8.19 -16.46
N ALA A 35 5.62 8.05 -17.74
CA ALA A 35 4.65 7.04 -18.19
C ALA A 35 5.09 5.61 -17.81
N SER A 36 6.39 5.30 -17.94
CA SER A 36 6.97 4.01 -17.52
C SER A 36 6.86 3.81 -16.00
N ARG A 37 7.20 4.84 -15.20
CA ARG A 37 7.06 4.79 -13.73
C ARG A 37 5.62 4.55 -13.29
N VAL A 38 4.67 5.30 -13.84
CA VAL A 38 3.24 5.15 -13.54
C VAL A 38 2.75 3.73 -13.86
N THR A 39 3.10 3.22 -15.04
CA THR A 39 2.69 1.86 -15.46
C THR A 39 3.29 0.80 -14.54
N ARG A 40 4.58 0.94 -14.18
CA ARG A 40 5.27 0.04 -13.25
C ARG A 40 4.65 0.06 -11.85
N TYR A 41 4.33 1.25 -11.35
CA TYR A 41 3.65 1.42 -10.07
C TYR A 41 2.30 0.71 -10.04
N ILE A 42 1.46 0.94 -11.05
CA ILE A 42 0.14 0.30 -11.14
C ILE A 42 0.29 -1.23 -11.18
N HIS A 43 1.24 -1.75 -11.96
CA HIS A 43 1.51 -3.19 -12.00
C HIS A 43 1.95 -3.73 -10.63
N CYS A 44 2.80 -3.00 -9.91
CA CYS A 44 3.24 -3.35 -8.56
C CYS A 44 2.07 -3.39 -7.57
N VAL A 45 1.26 -2.32 -7.51
CA VAL A 45 0.08 -2.24 -6.64
C VAL A 45 -0.92 -3.34 -6.95
N LYS A 46 -1.16 -3.63 -8.24
CA LYS A 46 -2.02 -4.74 -8.65
C LYS A 46 -1.49 -6.09 -8.20
N ALA A 47 -0.20 -6.36 -8.41
CA ALA A 47 0.42 -7.62 -7.98
C ALA A 47 0.32 -7.80 -6.45
N LEU A 48 0.45 -6.72 -5.68
CA LEU A 48 0.26 -6.74 -4.23
C LEU A 48 -1.20 -6.99 -3.83
N ARG A 49 -2.15 -6.31 -4.49
CA ARG A 49 -3.60 -6.48 -4.26
C ARG A 49 -4.14 -7.84 -4.68
N MET A 50 -3.52 -8.51 -5.65
CA MET A 50 -3.92 -9.87 -6.03
C MET A 50 -3.48 -10.94 -5.02
N LYS A 51 -2.50 -10.65 -4.16
CA LYS A 51 -2.02 -11.58 -3.12
C LYS A 51 -2.88 -11.57 -1.86
N LYS A 52 -3.64 -10.51 -1.61
CA LYS A 52 -4.45 -10.35 -0.39
C LYS A 52 -5.83 -9.84 -0.77
N VAL A 53 -6.87 -10.42 -0.17
CA VAL A 53 -8.24 -9.92 -0.37
C VAL A 53 -8.35 -8.51 0.23
N PRO A 54 -8.72 -7.49 -0.54
CA PRO A 54 -8.95 -6.15 -0.01
C PRO A 54 -10.08 -6.18 1.03
N PRO A 55 -9.97 -5.45 2.15
CA PRO A 55 -11.05 -5.36 3.14
C PRO A 55 -12.39 -4.92 2.51
N SER A 56 -12.34 -4.03 1.51
CA SER A 56 -13.51 -3.55 0.77
C SER A 56 -14.24 -4.63 -0.03
N HIS A 57 -13.61 -5.77 -0.32
CA HIS A 57 -14.25 -6.91 -0.99
C HIS A 57 -14.91 -7.88 -0.01
N VAL A 58 -14.66 -7.74 1.30
CA VAL A 58 -15.23 -8.61 2.32
C VAL A 58 -16.39 -7.88 2.99
N GLN A 59 -17.60 -8.05 2.43
CA GLN A 59 -18.82 -7.40 2.92
C GLN A 59 -19.08 -7.69 4.41
N TYR A 60 -18.70 -8.87 4.90
CA TYR A 60 -18.89 -9.21 6.32
C TYR A 60 -18.12 -8.29 7.29
N LEU A 61 -17.05 -7.63 6.83
CA LEU A 61 -16.31 -6.68 7.66
C LEU A 61 -17.14 -5.44 8.01
N SER A 62 -18.14 -5.06 7.20
CA SER A 62 -19.02 -3.94 7.53
C SER A 62 -20.02 -4.24 8.64
N PHE A 63 -20.21 -5.51 9.01
CA PHE A 63 -21.07 -5.91 10.11
C PHE A 63 -20.34 -5.98 11.45
N LEU A 64 -19.02 -5.77 11.48
CA LEU A 64 -18.27 -5.77 12.72
C LEU A 64 -18.67 -4.57 13.58
N SER A 65 -18.87 -4.82 14.87
CA SER A 65 -19.02 -3.76 15.85
C SER A 65 -17.74 -2.92 15.94
N GLY A 66 -17.85 -1.66 16.38
CA GLY A 66 -16.69 -0.78 16.54
C GLY A 66 -15.52 -1.42 17.30
N PRO A 67 -15.74 -1.99 18.51
CA PRO A 67 -14.68 -2.66 19.27
C PRO A 67 -14.04 -3.85 18.55
N LEU A 68 -14.85 -4.68 17.89
CA LEU A 68 -14.33 -5.86 17.19
C LEU A 68 -13.52 -5.47 15.94
N ASN A 69 -13.92 -4.42 15.25
CA ASN A 69 -13.15 -3.85 14.13
C ASN A 69 -11.81 -3.28 14.62
N VAL A 70 -11.79 -2.61 15.78
CA VAL A 70 -10.54 -2.12 16.41
C VAL A 70 -9.60 -3.28 16.72
N GLU A 71 -10.10 -4.38 17.29
CA GLU A 71 -9.29 -5.57 17.58
C GLU A 71 -8.71 -6.20 16.31
N LEU A 72 -9.52 -6.35 15.26
CA LEU A 72 -9.07 -6.84 13.97
C LEU A 72 -7.94 -5.97 13.38
N LEU A 73 -8.10 -4.65 13.38
CA LEU A 73 -7.09 -3.72 12.87
C LEU A 73 -5.79 -3.79 13.68
N CYS A 74 -5.90 -3.97 15.01
CA CYS A 74 -4.72 -4.16 15.87
C CYS A 74 -3.97 -5.45 15.56
N GLU A 75 -4.68 -6.56 15.33
CA GLU A 75 -4.04 -7.82 14.95
C GLU A 75 -3.41 -7.76 13.56
N LEU A 76 -4.02 -7.03 12.62
CA LEU A 76 -3.49 -6.86 11.27
C LEU A 76 -2.25 -5.96 11.20
N ARG A 77 -2.20 -4.89 12.01
CA ARG A 77 -1.16 -3.84 11.91
C ARG A 77 -0.15 -3.88 13.04
N GLY A 78 -0.56 -4.27 14.23
CA GLY A 78 0.24 -4.26 15.45
C GLY A 78 1.53 -5.09 15.38
N PRO A 79 1.53 -6.30 14.78
CA PRO A 79 2.76 -7.10 14.65
C PRO A 79 3.87 -6.36 13.89
N HIS A 80 3.53 -5.57 12.87
CA HIS A 80 4.51 -4.81 12.10
C HIS A 80 5.19 -3.71 12.92
N LEU A 81 4.46 -3.08 13.84
CA LEU A 81 5.02 -2.11 14.77
C LEU A 81 5.83 -2.77 15.89
N CYS A 82 5.31 -3.86 16.47
CA CYS A 82 5.94 -4.55 17.61
C CYS A 82 7.30 -5.19 17.28
N ASN A 83 7.67 -5.28 16.00
CA ASN A 83 9.03 -5.61 15.59
C ASN A 83 10.05 -4.57 16.07
N HIS A 84 9.61 -3.34 16.34
CA HIS A 84 10.43 -2.29 16.95
C HIS A 84 10.21 -2.27 18.46
N GLY A 85 11.30 -2.28 19.24
CA GLY A 85 11.26 -2.36 20.71
C GLY A 85 10.39 -1.28 21.36
N PHE A 86 10.45 -0.05 20.86
CA PHE A 86 9.62 1.06 21.34
C PHE A 86 8.12 0.73 21.33
N PHE A 87 7.59 0.21 20.23
CA PHE A 87 6.15 -0.07 20.14
C PHE A 87 5.74 -1.30 20.94
N LYS A 88 6.66 -2.22 21.20
CA LYS A 88 6.42 -3.36 22.09
C LYS A 88 6.22 -2.88 23.53
N GLU A 89 7.06 -1.96 24.00
CA GLU A 89 6.92 -1.34 25.32
C GLU A 89 5.68 -0.44 25.37
N TYR A 90 5.46 0.39 24.35
CA TYR A 90 4.28 1.26 24.25
C TYR A 90 2.95 0.50 24.34
N LYS A 91 2.86 -0.67 23.68
CA LYS A 91 1.71 -1.58 23.81
C LYS A 91 1.51 -2.07 25.24
N GLY A 92 2.60 -2.32 25.96
CA GLY A 92 2.58 -2.74 27.37
C GLY A 92 2.13 -1.62 28.31
N SER A 93 2.57 -0.39 28.06
CA SER A 93 2.24 0.78 28.88
C SER A 93 0.78 1.24 28.72
N SER A 94 0.26 1.27 27.48
CA SER A 94 -1.13 1.65 27.23
C SER A 94 -1.71 0.92 26.02
N LYS A 95 -2.54 -0.10 26.31
CA LYS A 95 -3.28 -0.84 25.27
C LYS A 95 -4.23 0.07 24.49
N TYR A 96 -4.85 1.05 25.17
CA TYR A 96 -5.78 1.98 24.54
C TYR A 96 -5.06 2.87 23.51
N ALA A 97 -3.94 3.50 23.90
CA ALA A 97 -3.19 4.37 23.01
C ALA A 97 -2.55 3.59 21.85
N PHE A 98 -2.16 2.34 22.08
CA PHE A 98 -1.71 1.44 21.01
C PHE A 98 -2.85 1.08 20.02
N ARG A 99 -4.08 0.88 20.51
CA ARG A 99 -5.25 0.64 19.65
C ARG A 99 -5.55 1.84 18.76
N GLU A 100 -5.57 3.04 19.33
CA GLU A 100 -5.71 4.31 18.60
C GLU A 100 -4.63 4.47 17.51
N LEU A 101 -3.37 4.19 17.86
CA LEU A 101 -2.26 4.20 16.89
C LEU A 101 -2.54 3.23 15.73
N CYS A 102 -2.98 2.00 16.04
CA CYS A 102 -3.24 0.99 15.03
C CYS A 102 -4.43 1.32 14.13
N THR A 103 -5.46 2.00 14.64
CA THR A 103 -6.68 2.28 13.88
C THR A 103 -6.62 3.58 13.10
N ALA A 104 -6.11 4.66 13.71
CA ALA A 104 -6.23 6.01 13.18
C ALA A 104 -4.94 6.53 12.50
N ALA A 105 -3.76 6.11 12.95
CA ALA A 105 -2.50 6.72 12.54
C ALA A 105 -1.70 5.94 11.49
N LEU A 106 -2.09 4.69 11.19
CA LEU A 106 -1.38 3.83 10.25
C LEU A 106 -2.08 3.76 8.89
N GLU A 107 -1.32 4.05 7.84
CA GLU A 107 -1.70 3.83 6.45
C GLU A 107 -0.69 2.90 5.76
N GLN A 108 -1.19 2.01 4.89
CA GLN A 108 -0.33 1.16 4.09
C GLN A 108 -0.08 1.79 2.72
N ILE A 109 1.16 2.19 2.48
CA ILE A 109 1.61 2.76 1.21
C ILE A 109 2.49 1.74 0.48
N SER A 110 2.38 1.71 -0.84
CA SER A 110 3.24 0.89 -1.70
C SER A 110 4.11 1.80 -2.55
N PHE A 111 5.32 1.35 -2.88
CA PHE A 111 6.24 2.07 -3.77
C PHE A 111 6.68 1.14 -4.90
N ALA A 112 6.83 1.67 -6.11
CA ALA A 112 7.42 0.90 -7.19
C ALA A 112 8.94 0.84 -7.02
N ARG A 113 9.57 -0.10 -7.73
CA ARG A 113 11.03 -0.11 -7.84
C ARG A 113 11.54 1.25 -8.33
N ASN A 114 12.55 1.76 -7.64
CA ASN A 114 13.20 3.05 -7.87
C ASN A 114 12.33 4.29 -7.63
N ASP A 115 11.19 4.17 -6.94
CA ASP A 115 10.52 5.36 -6.40
C ASP A 115 11.30 5.91 -5.20
N VAL A 116 11.23 7.23 -5.03
CA VAL A 116 11.87 7.95 -3.93
C VAL A 116 10.83 8.14 -2.84
N VAL A 117 11.11 7.61 -1.64
CA VAL A 117 10.19 7.70 -0.48
C VAL A 117 10.23 9.10 0.13
N PHE A 118 11.42 9.66 0.29
CA PHE A 118 11.64 11.03 0.75
C PHE A 118 12.88 11.62 0.08
N VAL A 119 12.91 12.95 -0.02
CA VAL A 119 13.99 13.70 -0.67
C VAL A 119 14.82 14.40 0.39
N HIS A 120 16.13 14.51 0.16
CA HIS A 120 17.02 15.26 1.04
C HIS A 120 16.52 16.70 1.22
N LYS A 121 16.57 17.21 2.46
CA LYS A 121 16.10 18.55 2.87
C LYS A 121 14.60 18.84 2.67
N ALA A 122 13.78 17.84 2.29
CA ALA A 122 12.34 17.99 2.33
C ALA A 122 11.82 17.92 3.78
N GLU A 123 10.81 18.74 4.10
CA GLU A 123 10.08 18.62 5.36
C GLU A 123 9.47 17.22 5.47
N SER A 124 9.74 16.52 6.58
CA SER A 124 9.16 15.21 6.84
C SER A 124 7.88 15.33 7.66
N ARG A 125 6.76 14.91 7.07
CA ARG A 125 5.43 14.87 7.73
C ARG A 125 5.00 13.47 8.14
N HIS A 126 5.77 12.46 7.74
CA HIS A 126 5.40 11.06 7.90
C HIS A 126 6.60 10.23 8.34
N MET A 127 6.29 9.19 9.11
CA MET A 127 7.23 8.14 9.48
C MET A 127 6.86 6.86 8.73
N TYR A 128 7.85 6.15 8.20
CA TYR A 128 7.64 4.96 7.39
C TYR A 128 8.23 3.73 8.07
N PHE A 129 7.47 2.64 8.06
CA PHE A 129 7.92 1.32 8.50
C PHE A 129 7.95 0.37 7.31
N LEU A 130 9.11 -0.27 7.10
CA LEU A 130 9.27 -1.20 5.99
C LEU A 130 8.65 -2.56 6.35
N ILE A 131 7.49 -2.85 5.77
CA ILE A 131 6.78 -4.12 6.00
C ILE A 131 7.29 -5.24 5.07
N ASN A 132 7.60 -4.89 3.82
CA ASN A 132 8.07 -5.83 2.79
C ASN A 132 8.94 -5.10 1.75
N GLY A 133 9.96 -5.79 1.26
CA GLY A 133 10.92 -5.27 0.28
C GLY A 133 12.21 -4.77 0.93
N SER A 134 12.93 -3.93 0.20
CA SER A 134 14.15 -3.29 0.66
C SER A 134 14.18 -1.84 0.20
N THR A 135 14.86 -0.99 0.98
CA THR A 135 15.10 0.41 0.63
C THR A 135 16.58 0.71 0.79
N VAL A 136 17.05 1.72 0.07
CA VAL A 136 18.45 2.17 0.14
C VAL A 136 18.43 3.64 0.52
N TYR A 137 19.03 3.96 1.66
CA TYR A 137 19.27 5.34 2.05
C TYR A 137 20.46 5.89 1.27
N ARG A 138 20.28 7.04 0.61
CA ARG A 138 21.34 7.74 -0.12
C ARG A 138 21.54 9.12 0.48
N PRO A 139 22.58 9.32 1.31
CA PRO A 139 22.81 10.59 1.99
C PRO A 139 23.24 11.71 1.03
N PHE A 140 23.85 11.36 -0.11
CA PHE A 140 24.33 12.31 -1.11
C PHE A 140 23.56 12.16 -2.43
N PRO A 141 23.24 13.27 -3.12
CA PRO A 141 22.66 13.19 -4.45
C PRO A 141 23.65 12.50 -5.39
N VAL A 142 23.17 11.52 -6.15
CA VAL A 142 23.94 10.92 -7.25
C VAL A 142 23.93 11.97 -8.36
N GLU A 143 25.06 12.62 -8.61
CA GLU A 143 25.25 13.47 -9.78
C GLU A 143 24.88 12.66 -11.03
N SER A 144 23.97 13.21 -11.83
CA SER A 144 23.42 12.58 -13.04
C SER A 144 24.24 12.98 -14.25
#